data_AF-A0A7S2TJW2-F1
#
_entry.id   AF-A0A7S2TJW2-F1
#
_cell.length_a   1.000
_cell.length_b   1.000
_cell.length_c   1.000
_cell.angle_alpha   90.00
_cell.angle_beta   90.00
_cell.angle_gamma   90.00
#
_symmetry.space_group_name_H-M   'P 1'
#
loop_
_entity.id
_entity.type
_entity.pdbx_description
1 polymer ?
#
loop_
_entity_poly.entity_id
_entity_poly.type
_entity_poly.pdbx_seq_one_letter_code
_entity_poly.pdbx_strand_id
1 'polypeptide(L)'
;MEVGIRAVIEAIHSSHVPVVLHNGFTDLLRMVGDFVVPLPEAYHHFKTVVTRLFPRIYDTRYILTRTPSITSHVPSARLEDAYKTLYALPDDHEV
;
A
#
# COMPACT_ATOMS: atom_id res chain seq x y z
N MET A 1 -28.73 -8.68 -1.93
CA MET A 1 -27.50 -8.47 -1.13
C MET A 1 -26.59 -7.63 -2.02
N GLU A 2 -26.45 -6.33 -1.75
CA GLU A 2 -25.64 -5.46 -2.62
C GLU A 2 -24.16 -5.87 -2.54
N VAL A 3 -23.64 -6.35 -3.66
CA VAL A 3 -22.25 -6.79 -3.84
C VAL A 3 -21.43 -5.56 -4.21
N GLY A 4 -21.15 -4.70 -3.22
CA GLY A 4 -20.42 -3.44 -3.41
C GLY A 4 -18.89 -3.61 -3.31
N ILE A 5 -18.19 -2.53 -2.92
CA ILE A 5 -16.72 -2.53 -2.73
C ILE A 5 -16.22 -3.66 -1.82
N ARG A 6 -17.06 -4.12 -0.87
CA ARG A 6 -16.73 -5.26 0.01
C ARG A 6 -16.38 -6.54 -0.77
N ALA A 7 -17.03 -6.80 -1.90
CA ALA A 7 -16.71 -7.95 -2.73
C ALA A 7 -15.34 -7.83 -3.41
N VAL A 8 -14.94 -6.60 -3.77
CA VAL A 8 -13.59 -6.32 -4.29
C VAL A 8 -12.55 -6.55 -3.19
N ILE A 9 -12.81 -6.08 -1.97
CA ILE A 9 -11.93 -6.32 -0.81
C ILE A 9 -11.79 -7.81 -0.53
N GLU A 10 -12.89 -8.57 -0.55
CA GLU A 10 -12.87 -10.03 -0.38
C GLU A 10 -12.10 -10.74 -1.50
N ALA A 11 -12.23 -10.28 -2.75
CA ALA A 11 -11.47 -10.81 -3.88
C ALA A 11 -9.96 -10.53 -3.72
N ILE A 12 -9.57 -9.33 -3.30
CA ILE A 12 -8.17 -8.99 -3.03
C ILE A 12 -7.63 -9.86 -1.90
N HIS A 13 -8.34 -9.96 -0.77
CA HIS A 13 -7.96 -10.84 0.34
C HIS A 13 -7.76 -12.29 -0.12
N SER A 14 -8.71 -12.83 -0.90
CA SER A 14 -8.66 -14.21 -1.40
C SER A 14 -7.52 -14.46 -2.39
N SER A 15 -7.08 -13.43 -3.12
CA SER A 15 -5.99 -13.55 -4.10
C SER A 15 -4.60 -13.69 -3.46
N HIS A 16 -4.44 -13.33 -2.18
CA HIS A 16 -3.16 -13.34 -1.45
C HIS A 16 -2.02 -12.55 -2.13
N VAL A 17 -2.33 -11.71 -3.11
CA VAL A 17 -1.36 -10.86 -3.80
C VAL A 17 -0.89 -9.75 -2.86
N PRO A 18 0.36 -9.27 -3.01
CA PRO A 18 0.83 -8.13 -2.25
C PRO A 18 0.04 -6.87 -2.62
N VAL A 19 -0.41 -6.12 -1.62
CA VAL A 19 -1.04 -4.81 -1.80
C VAL A 19 0.04 -3.73 -1.76
N VAL A 20 0.17 -2.99 -2.85
CA VAL A 20 1.13 -1.89 -2.96
C VAL A 20 0.41 -0.57 -2.78
N LEU A 21 0.94 0.27 -1.91
CA LEU A 21 0.40 1.58 -1.56
C LEU A 21 1.47 2.66 -1.72
N HIS A 22 1.07 3.93 -1.66
CA HIS A 22 2.00 5.06 -1.56
C HIS A 22 1.47 6.06 -0.56
N ASN A 23 2.10 6.16 0.62
CA ASN A 23 1.56 6.93 1.74
C ASN A 23 0.15 6.43 2.17
N GLY A 24 -0.07 5.12 2.12
CA GLY A 24 -1.39 4.51 2.08
C GLY A 24 -2.10 4.33 3.42
N PHE A 25 -1.58 4.93 4.50
CA PHE A 25 -2.13 4.72 5.83
C PHE A 25 -3.59 5.20 5.93
N THR A 26 -3.89 6.37 5.36
CA THR A 26 -5.25 6.92 5.36
C THR A 26 -6.20 6.11 4.47
N ASP A 27 -5.70 5.55 3.36
CA ASP A 27 -6.47 4.64 2.51
C ASP A 27 -6.88 3.38 3.29
N LEU A 28 -5.97 2.81 4.08
CA LEU A 28 -6.26 1.67 4.95
C LEU A 28 -7.26 2.02 6.05
N LEU A 29 -7.12 3.19 6.69
CA LEU A 29 -8.08 3.67 7.69
C LEU A 29 -9.48 3.78 7.09
N ARG A 30 -9.59 4.39 5.91
CA ARG A 30 -10.86 4.57 5.21
C ARG A 30 -11.46 3.24 4.77
N MET A 31 -10.64 2.39 4.16
CA MET A 31 -11.07 1.09 3.66
C MET A 31 -11.64 0.23 4.78
N VAL A 32 -10.95 0.18 5.93
CA VAL A 32 -11.43 -0.56 7.09
C VAL A 32 -12.70 0.08 7.64
N GLY A 33 -12.66 1.38 7.95
CA GLY A 33 -13.73 2.10 8.63
C GLY A 33 -15.05 2.16 7.86
N ASP A 34 -14.98 2.29 6.54
CA ASP A 34 -16.17 2.45 5.70
C ASP A 34 -16.72 1.13 5.17
N PHE A 35 -15.87 0.10 4.96
CA PHE A 35 -16.26 -1.10 4.22
C PHE A 35 -16.03 -2.44 4.95
N VAL A 36 -15.31 -2.46 6.06
CA VAL A 36 -14.98 -3.70 6.78
C VAL A 36 -15.65 -3.72 8.15
N VAL A 37 -15.24 -2.81 9.03
CA VAL A 37 -15.71 -2.67 10.42
C VAL A 37 -15.52 -1.22 10.87
N PRO A 38 -16.32 -0.72 11.83
CA PRO A 38 -16.02 0.56 12.46
C PRO A 38 -14.56 0.63 12.92
N LEU A 39 -13.92 1.78 12.71
CA LEU A 39 -12.49 1.93 12.97
C LEU A 39 -12.20 1.61 14.45
N PRO A 40 -11.29 0.66 14.75
CA PRO A 40 -10.97 0.32 16.14
C PRO A 40 -10.34 1.49 16.89
N GLU A 41 -10.70 1.67 18.16
CA GLU A 41 -10.12 2.73 19.01
C GLU A 41 -8.63 2.53 19.27
N ALA A 42 -8.19 1.26 19.34
CA ALA A 42 -6.81 0.92 19.62
C ALA A 42 -6.03 0.53 18.35
N TYR A 43 -4.86 1.12 18.17
CA TYR A 43 -4.01 0.87 17.00
C TYR A 43 -3.65 -0.61 16.80
N HIS A 44 -3.41 -1.37 17.87
CA HIS A 44 -3.07 -2.80 17.76
C HIS A 44 -4.24 -3.65 17.23
N HIS A 45 -5.48 -3.27 17.55
CA HIS A 45 -6.67 -3.90 16.96
C HIS A 45 -6.79 -3.56 15.47
N PHE A 46 -6.60 -2.28 15.09
CA PHE A 46 -6.54 -1.87 13.69
C PHE A 46 -5.48 -2.66 12.90
N LYS A 47 -4.27 -2.77 13.44
CA LYS A 47 -3.18 -3.56 12.83
C LYS A 47 -3.57 -5.03 12.64
N THR A 48 -4.30 -5.61 13.60
CA THR A 48 -4.78 -6.99 13.51
C THR A 48 -5.79 -7.16 12.37
N VAL A 49 -6.74 -6.23 12.24
CA VAL A 49 -7.73 -6.23 11.15
C VAL A 49 -7.03 -6.10 9.80
N VAL A 50 -6.14 -5.11 9.65
CA VAL A 50 -5.41 -4.88 8.39
C VAL A 50 -4.54 -6.07 8.00
N THR A 51 -3.76 -6.63 8.92
CA THR A 51 -2.87 -7.78 8.63
C THR A 51 -3.67 -9.03 8.25
N ARG A 52 -4.89 -9.19 8.79
CA ARG A 52 -5.79 -10.28 8.40
C ARG A 52 -6.32 -10.10 6.98
N LEU A 53 -6.68 -8.88 6.59
CA LEU A 53 -7.20 -8.59 5.25
C LEU A 53 -6.11 -8.62 4.17
N PHE A 54 -4.94 -8.08 4.49
CA PHE A 54 -3.83 -7.94 3.56
C PHE A 54 -2.55 -8.42 4.26
N PRO A 55 -2.19 -9.71 4.13
CA PRO A 55 -1.03 -10.27 4.81
C PRO A 55 0.30 -9.69 4.32
N ARG A 56 0.32 -9.10 3.13
CA ARG A 56 1.50 -8.46 2.51
C ARG A 56 1.14 -7.08 2.00
N ILE A 57 1.66 -6.05 2.66
CA ILE A 57 1.48 -4.64 2.29
C ILE A 57 2.86 -4.00 2.10
N TYR A 58 3.03 -3.28 0.99
CA TYR A 58 4.23 -2.50 0.71
C TYR A 58 3.84 -1.04 0.49
N ASP A 59 4.31 -0.14 1.36
CA ASP A 59 4.18 1.29 1.13
C ASP A 59 5.43 1.80 0.40
N THR A 60 5.25 2.18 -0.86
CA THR A 60 6.33 2.65 -1.73
C THR A 60 6.97 3.93 -1.21
N ARG A 61 6.21 4.86 -0.63
CA ARG A 61 6.79 6.07 -0.02
C ARG A 61 7.68 5.70 1.16
N TYR A 62 7.26 4.75 1.97
CA TYR A 62 8.08 4.22 3.06
C TYR A 62 9.37 3.58 2.52
N ILE A 63 9.27 2.74 1.49
CA ILE A 63 10.44 2.10 0.85
C ILE A 63 11.42 3.16 0.32
N LEU A 64 10.93 4.13 -0.46
CA LEU A 64 11.75 5.20 -1.04
C LEU A 64 12.50 6.01 0.02
N THR A 65 11.92 6.19 1.20
CA THR A 65 12.50 7.02 2.29
C THR A 65 13.33 6.22 3.29
N ARG A 66 13.22 4.89 3.30
CA ARG A 66 13.87 4.01 4.30
C ARG A 66 14.87 3.03 3.70
N THR A 67 15.03 3.03 2.39
CA THR A 67 16.02 2.20 1.68
C THR A 67 17.12 3.09 1.11
N PRO A 68 18.28 3.21 1.80
CA PRO A 68 19.34 4.16 1.41
C PRO A 68 19.84 4.01 -0.03
N SER A 69 19.89 2.78 -0.55
CA SER A 69 20.28 2.50 -1.94
C SER A 69 19.31 3.07 -2.98
N ILE A 70 18.04 3.26 -2.62
CA ILE A 70 17.03 3.86 -3.49
C ILE A 70 16.97 5.37 -3.24
N THR A 71 17.03 5.80 -1.98
CA THR A 71 16.94 7.23 -1.61
C THR A 71 18.03 8.08 -2.26
N SER A 72 19.23 7.52 -2.50
CA SER A 72 20.30 8.24 -3.21
C SER A 72 19.98 8.53 -4.68
N HIS A 73 19.12 7.73 -5.30
CA HIS A 73 18.74 7.83 -6.71
C HIS A 73 17.38 8.50 -6.91
N VAL A 74 16.53 8.52 -5.88
CA VAL A 74 15.18 9.10 -5.91
C VAL A 74 15.09 10.23 -4.86
N PRO A 75 15.35 11.49 -5.26
CA PRO A 75 15.49 12.61 -4.33
C PRO A 75 14.18 13.08 -3.69
N SER A 76 13.04 12.75 -4.29
CA SER A 76 11.70 13.09 -3.78
C SER A 76 10.85 11.83 -3.66
N ALA A 77 10.23 11.65 -2.50
CA ALA A 77 9.29 10.55 -2.25
C ALA A 77 7.84 10.95 -2.55
N ARG A 78 7.60 12.06 -3.26
CA ARG A 78 6.28 12.39 -3.81
C ARG A 78 6.04 11.46 -5.00
N LEU A 79 4.83 10.91 -5.11
CA LEU A 79 4.51 9.91 -6.14
C LEU A 79 4.88 10.37 -7.55
N GLU A 80 4.55 11.60 -7.93
CA GLU A 80 4.84 12.14 -9.25
C GLU A 80 6.35 12.25 -9.52
N ASP A 81 7.10 12.83 -8.59
CA ASP A 81 8.55 13.02 -8.75
C ASP A 81 9.28 11.68 -8.75
N ALA A 82 8.89 10.77 -7.85
CA ALA A 82 9.42 9.42 -7.77
C ALA A 82 9.15 8.65 -9.06
N TYR A 83 7.93 8.74 -9.60
CA TYR A 83 7.57 8.12 -10.87
C TYR A 83 8.42 8.66 -12.03
N LYS A 84 8.52 9.98 -12.17
CA LYS A 84 9.33 10.61 -13.23
C LYS A 84 10.80 10.21 -13.13
N THR A 85 11.34 10.16 -11.92
CA THR A 85 12.74 9.78 -11.68
C THR A 85 12.98 8.32 -12.05
N LEU A 86 12.12 7.41 -11.57
CA LEU A 86 12.26 5.97 -11.83
C LEU A 86 12.00 5.61 -13.30
N TYR A 87 11.07 6.31 -13.97
CA TYR A 87 10.75 6.08 -15.37
C TYR A 87 11.81 6.65 -16.33
N ALA A 88 12.62 7.62 -15.87
CA ALA A 88 13.75 8.14 -16.62
C ALA A 88 15.02 7.27 -16.49
N LEU A 89 15.02 6.28 -15.59
CA LEU A 89 16.10 5.30 -15.52
C LEU A 89 16.02 4.42 -16.78
N PRO A 90 17.16 4.10 -17.43
CA PRO A 90 17.17 3.10 -18.47
C PRO A 90 16.64 1.79 -17.89
N ASP A 91 15.79 1.09 -18.63
CA ASP A 91 15.43 -0.28 -18.28
C ASP A 91 16.70 -1.13 -18.41
N ASP A 92 17.30 -1.52 -17.29
CA ASP A 92 18.31 -2.58 -17.24
C ASP A 92 17.60 -3.92 -17.51
N HIS A 93 17.17 -4.15 -18.76
CA HIS A 93 16.76 -5.48 -19.27
C HIS A 93 18.01 -6.33 -19.54
N GLU A 94 18.84 -6.58 -18.53
CA GLU A 94 19.88 -7.62 -18.58
C GLU A 94 20.03 -8.27 -17.20
N VAL A 95 19.15 -9.23 -16.88
CA VAL A 95 19.46 -10.49 -16.18
C VAL A 95 18.46 -11.56 -16.61
#